data_AF-A0A936SEW4-F1
#
_entry.id   AF-A0A936SEW4-F1
#
_cell.length_a   1.000
_cell.length_b   1.000
_cell.length_c   1.000
_cell.angle_alpha   90.00
_cell.angle_beta   90.00
_cell.angle_gamma   90.00
#
_symmetry.space_group_name_H-M   'P 1'
#
loop_
_entity.id
_entity.type
_entity.pdbx_description
1 polymer ?
#
loop_
_entity_poly.entity_id
_entity_poly.type
_entity_poly.pdbx_seq_one_letter_code
_entity_poly.pdbx_strand_id
1 'polypeptide(L)'
;MAIKFSNTFLLRKLHQITGIVPLGIFFFVHMFTNSKAMNGAANFDKAVKEIHDIPYLLLIEIFGIFVPLLFHSIYGVLISSEAKPNVLSYGYARNWFYLLQRVTGMFLFVFILFHLLNLRFGLIPGLTEVAVAGNADKAYGDRRE
;
A
#
# COMPACT_ATOMS: atom_id res chain seq x y z
N MET A 1 29.40 25.01 10.32
CA MET A 1 29.58 23.58 10.65
C MET A 1 28.53 22.79 9.87
N ALA A 2 28.92 21.93 8.92
CA ALA A 2 27.97 21.16 8.13
C ALA A 2 27.50 19.92 8.92
N ILE A 3 26.19 19.76 9.10
CA ILE A 3 25.61 18.56 9.74
C ILE A 3 25.77 17.39 8.76
N LYS A 4 26.61 16.40 9.10
CA LYS A 4 26.69 15.13 8.36
C LYS A 4 25.70 14.13 8.94
N PHE A 5 24.68 13.77 8.17
CA PHE A 5 23.77 12.68 8.53
C PHE A 5 24.40 11.32 8.20
N SER A 6 24.15 10.31 9.02
CA SER A 6 24.51 8.93 8.68
C SER A 6 23.51 8.35 7.68
N ASN A 7 23.97 7.46 6.79
CA ASN A 7 23.10 6.80 5.82
C ASN A 7 21.94 6.06 6.52
N THR A 8 22.21 5.41 7.66
CA THR A 8 21.21 4.74 8.48
C THR A 8 20.13 5.69 8.98
N PHE A 9 20.50 6.90 9.42
CA PHE A 9 19.55 7.91 9.84
C PHE A 9 18.67 8.36 8.67
N LEU A 10 19.27 8.66 7.52
CA LEU A 10 18.55 9.11 6.34
C LEU A 10 17.56 8.05 5.83
N LEU A 11 17.99 6.80 5.70
CA LEU A 11 17.14 5.70 5.25
C LEU A 11 15.97 5.44 6.21
N ARG A 12 16.20 5.50 7.53
CA ARG A 12 15.11 5.39 8.51
C ARG A 12 14.14 6.56 8.44
N LYS A 13 14.62 7.78 8.17
CA LYS A 13 13.76 8.95 7.97
C LYS A 13 12.94 8.85 6.68
N LEU A 14 13.57 8.43 5.59
CA LEU A 14 12.86 8.16 4.34
C LEU A 14 11.77 7.10 4.52
N HIS A 15 12.02 6.06 5.33
CA HIS A 15 11.02 5.01 5.58
C HIS A 15 9.80 5.55 6.32
N GLN A 16 10.02 6.45 7.30
CA GLN A 16 8.94 7.15 7.98
C GLN A 16 8.15 8.05 7.03
N ILE A 17 8.84 8.85 6.20
CA ILE A 17 8.21 9.78 5.27
C ILE A 17 7.39 9.03 4.23
N THR A 18 7.95 7.99 3.61
CA THR A 18 7.24 7.15 2.62
C THR A 18 6.02 6.46 3.22
N GLY A 19 6.10 5.99 4.48
CA GLY A 19 4.95 5.39 5.17
C GLY A 19 3.82 6.38 5.44
N ILE A 20 4.14 7.61 5.86
CA ILE A 20 3.14 8.60 6.28
C ILE A 20 2.58 9.38 5.08
N VAL A 21 3.45 9.87 4.20
CA VAL A 21 3.05 10.85 3.18
C VAL A 21 2.48 10.15 1.94
N PRO A 22 3.27 9.52 1.05
CA PRO A 22 2.71 8.91 -0.15
C PRO A 22 1.77 7.74 0.19
N LEU A 23 2.16 6.82 1.08
CA LEU A 23 1.32 5.66 1.39
C LEU A 23 0.09 6.02 2.22
N GLY A 24 0.18 6.97 3.14
CA GLY A 24 -0.97 7.45 3.90
C GLY A 24 -2.02 8.12 3.01
N ILE A 25 -1.58 8.99 2.07
CA ILE A 25 -2.47 9.62 1.09
C ILE A 25 -3.09 8.57 0.18
N PHE A 26 -2.28 7.64 -0.37
CA PHE A 26 -2.78 6.55 -1.20
C PHE A 26 -3.82 5.70 -0.46
N PHE A 27 -3.54 5.31 0.79
CA PHE A 27 -4.46 4.51 1.59
C PHE A 27 -5.81 5.20 1.79
N PHE A 28 -5.81 6.51 2.07
CA PHE A 28 -7.05 7.27 2.21
C PHE A 28 -7.87 7.27 0.92
N VAL A 29 -7.25 7.61 -0.21
CA VAL A 29 -7.93 7.60 -1.52
C VAL A 29 -8.42 6.21 -1.86
N HIS A 30 -7.59 5.18 -1.65
CA HIS A 30 -7.91 3.79 -1.92
C HIS A 30 -9.11 3.32 -1.09
N MET A 31 -9.12 3.54 0.23
CA MET A 31 -10.25 3.18 1.09
C MET A 31 -11.51 3.97 0.75
N PHE A 32 -11.39 5.27 0.46
CA PHE A 32 -12.53 6.10 0.08
C PHE A 32 -13.18 5.62 -1.22
N THR A 33 -12.39 5.34 -2.26
CA THR A 33 -12.90 4.79 -3.51
C THR A 33 -13.53 3.41 -3.31
N ASN A 34 -12.89 2.51 -2.58
CA ASN A 34 -13.46 1.19 -2.28
C ASN A 34 -14.78 1.27 -1.51
N SER A 35 -14.94 2.22 -0.60
CA SER A 35 -16.20 2.41 0.14
C SER A 35 -17.39 2.72 -0.77
N LYS A 36 -17.17 3.23 -1.99
CA LYS A 36 -18.25 3.46 -2.97
C LYS A 36 -18.96 2.17 -3.38
N ALA A 37 -18.32 1.01 -3.23
CA ALA A 37 -18.94 -0.29 -3.45
C ALA A 37 -20.12 -0.56 -2.52
N MET A 38 -20.19 0.10 -1.35
CA MET A 38 -21.36 0.03 -0.45
C MET A 38 -22.63 0.60 -1.10
N ASN A 39 -22.50 1.45 -2.12
CA ASN A 39 -23.61 1.99 -2.90
C ASN A 39 -23.83 1.23 -4.22
N GLY A 40 -23.29 0.01 -4.36
CA GLY A 40 -23.42 -0.84 -5.54
C GLY A 40 -22.25 -0.75 -6.51
N ALA A 41 -22.12 -1.78 -7.35
CA ALA A 41 -21.00 -1.95 -8.28
C ALA A 41 -20.83 -0.77 -9.24
N ALA A 42 -21.92 -0.23 -9.79
CA ALA A 42 -21.86 0.89 -10.73
C ALA A 42 -21.22 2.16 -10.13
N ASN A 43 -21.43 2.43 -8.83
CA ASN A 43 -20.82 3.58 -8.15
C ASN A 43 -19.33 3.38 -7.94
N PHE A 44 -18.90 2.15 -7.63
CA PHE A 44 -17.49 1.80 -7.54
C PHE A 44 -16.80 1.85 -8.91
N ASP A 45 -17.38 1.21 -9.93
CA ASP A 45 -16.83 1.15 -11.29
C ASP A 45 -16.67 2.57 -11.87
N LYS A 46 -17.66 3.45 -11.65
CA LYS A 46 -17.55 4.88 -12.01
C LYS A 46 -16.38 5.58 -11.31
N ALA A 47 -16.24 5.41 -9.99
CA ALA A 47 -15.17 6.06 -9.23
C ALA A 47 -13.78 5.54 -9.63
N VAL A 48 -13.66 4.25 -9.97
CA VAL A 48 -12.42 3.69 -10.52
C VAL A 48 -12.13 4.27 -11.91
N LYS A 49 -13.13 4.37 -12.78
CA LYS A 49 -12.98 4.98 -14.11
C LYS A 49 -12.47 6.42 -14.02
N GLU A 50 -13.03 7.23 -13.12
CA GLU A 50 -12.58 8.61 -12.88
C GLU A 50 -11.09 8.70 -12.50
N ILE A 51 -10.57 7.71 -11.75
CA ILE A 51 -9.14 7.62 -11.43
C ILE A 51 -8.33 7.25 -12.68
N HIS A 52 -8.83 6.31 -13.48
CA HIS A 52 -8.18 5.84 -14.71
C HIS A 52 -8.11 6.91 -15.81
N ASP A 53 -8.98 7.91 -15.77
CA ASP A 53 -8.99 9.05 -16.69
C ASP A 53 -7.99 10.16 -16.29
N ILE A 54 -7.27 10.03 -15.16
CA ILE A 54 -6.27 11.02 -14.72
C ILE A 54 -5.08 11.05 -15.71
N PRO A 55 -4.68 12.23 -16.21
CA PRO A 55 -3.52 12.34 -17.10
C PRO A 55 -2.25 11.91 -16.36
N TYR A 56 -1.39 11.17 -17.07
CA TYR A 56 -0.13 10.64 -16.54
C TYR A 56 -0.30 9.70 -15.33
N LEU A 57 -1.46 9.04 -15.19
CA LEU A 57 -1.72 8.12 -14.09
C LEU A 57 -0.60 7.11 -13.88
N LEU A 58 -0.06 6.51 -14.95
CA LEU A 58 1.04 5.55 -14.83
C LEU A 58 2.28 6.14 -14.12
N LEU A 59 2.63 7.41 -14.40
CA LEU A 59 3.75 8.07 -13.71
C LEU A 59 3.42 8.33 -12.24
N ILE A 60 2.19 8.76 -11.96
CA ILE A 60 1.69 8.96 -10.58
C ILE A 60 1.75 7.63 -9.81
N GLU A 61 1.33 6.53 -10.42
CA GLU A 61 1.38 5.22 -9.80
C GLU A 61 2.81 4.77 -9.54
N ILE A 62 3.72 4.92 -10.51
CA ILE A 62 5.12 4.52 -10.34
C ILE A 62 5.80 5.32 -9.22
N PHE A 63 5.76 6.66 -9.29
CA PHE A 63 6.53 7.51 -8.38
C PHE A 63 5.80 7.84 -7.07
N GLY A 64 4.47 7.90 -7.10
CA GLY A 64 3.64 8.21 -5.95
C GLY A 64 3.23 6.98 -5.14
N ILE A 65 3.20 5.78 -5.74
CA ILE A 65 2.73 4.56 -5.06
C ILE A 65 3.82 3.49 -5.07
N PHE A 66 4.21 2.96 -6.23
CA PHE A 66 5.07 1.77 -6.31
C PHE A 66 6.46 1.98 -5.73
N VAL A 67 7.17 3.04 -6.11
CA VAL A 67 8.52 3.32 -5.60
C VAL A 67 8.51 3.56 -4.09
N PRO A 68 7.64 4.43 -3.53
CA PRO A 68 7.51 4.58 -2.08
C PRO A 68 7.11 3.29 -1.36
N LEU A 69 6.16 2.53 -1.91
CA LEU A 69 5.70 1.26 -1.33
C LEU A 69 6.82 0.23 -1.29
N LEU A 70 7.56 0.07 -2.38
CA LEU A 70 8.66 -0.88 -2.48
C LEU A 70 9.75 -0.56 -1.46
N PHE A 71 10.15 0.71 -1.36
CA PHE A 71 11.13 1.14 -0.38
C PHE A 71 10.62 0.95 1.06
N HIS A 72 9.40 1.41 1.35
CA HIS A 72 8.81 1.31 2.68
C HIS A 72 8.69 -0.15 3.14
N SER A 73 8.17 -1.01 2.28
CA SER A 73 7.95 -2.43 2.59
C SER A 73 9.27 -3.18 2.82
N ILE A 74 10.21 -3.12 1.88
CA ILE A 74 11.50 -3.84 1.99
C ILE A 74 12.30 -3.32 3.19
N TYR A 75 12.46 -2.00 3.32
CA TYR A 75 13.22 -1.45 4.44
C TYR A 75 12.51 -1.65 5.78
N GLY A 76 11.17 -1.68 5.79
CA GLY A 76 10.35 -2.00 6.94
C GLY A 76 10.56 -3.44 7.44
N VAL A 77 10.72 -4.41 6.53
CA VAL A 77 11.10 -5.79 6.88
C VAL A 77 12.47 -5.82 7.55
N LEU A 78 13.45 -5.10 6.99
CA LEU A 78 14.80 -5.00 7.59
C LEU A 78 14.75 -4.43 9.01
N ILE A 79 14.07 -3.29 9.22
CA ILE A 79 13.89 -2.69 10.55
C ILE A 79 13.14 -3.63 11.51
N SER A 80 12.17 -4.39 11.00
CA SER A 80 11.39 -5.32 11.82
C SER A 80 12.21 -6.52 12.27
N SER A 81 13.19 -6.97 11.47
CA SER A 81 14.11 -8.04 11.86
C SER A 81 15.06 -7.65 13.01
N GLU A 82 15.32 -6.35 13.19
CA GLU A 82 16.14 -5.81 14.28
C GLU A 82 15.35 -5.57 15.58
N ALA A 83 14.06 -5.94 15.61
CA ALA A 83 13.17 -5.62 16.72
C ALA A 83 13.54 -6.37 18.02
N LYS A 84 13.34 -5.69 19.16
CA LYS A 84 13.56 -6.26 20.50
C LYS A 84 12.30 -6.07 21.36
N PRO A 85 11.23 -6.87 21.12
CA PRO A 85 10.01 -6.77 21.91
C PRO A 85 10.25 -7.27 23.33
N ASN A 86 9.67 -6.58 24.32
CA ASN A 86 9.82 -6.88 25.74
C ASN A 86 8.47 -6.80 26.49
N VAL A 87 7.36 -7.06 25.77
CA VAL A 87 5.99 -7.00 26.30
C VAL A 87 5.73 -7.97 27.45
N LEU A 88 6.49 -9.06 27.54
CA LEU A 88 6.41 -10.04 28.62
C LEU A 88 7.00 -9.52 29.94
N SER A 89 7.97 -8.60 29.87
CA SER A 89 8.59 -7.97 31.05
C SER A 89 7.96 -6.62 31.37
N TYR A 90 7.50 -5.89 30.35
CA TYR A 90 6.92 -4.55 30.47
C TYR A 90 5.62 -4.45 29.67
N GLY A 91 4.49 -4.57 30.35
CA GLY A 91 3.16 -4.59 29.75
C GLY A 91 2.57 -3.21 29.36
N TYR A 92 3.38 -2.17 29.22
CA TYR A 92 2.85 -0.84 28.88
C TYR A 92 2.31 -0.77 27.46
N ALA A 93 1.30 0.07 27.23
CA ALA A 93 0.66 0.25 25.92
C ALA A 93 1.68 0.55 24.79
N ARG A 94 2.74 1.32 25.07
CA ARG A 94 3.79 1.63 24.09
C ARG A 94 4.56 0.39 23.64
N ASN A 95 4.82 -0.55 24.54
CA ASN A 95 5.52 -1.79 24.23
C ASN A 95 4.64 -2.68 23.33
N TRP A 96 3.33 -2.71 23.63
CA TRP A 96 2.35 -3.38 22.78
C TRP A 96 2.25 -2.73 21.40
N PHE A 97 2.10 -1.41 21.29
CA PHE A 97 2.06 -0.73 19.98
C PHE A 97 3.34 -0.94 19.17
N TYR A 98 4.51 -0.95 19.83
CA TYR A 98 5.78 -1.26 19.19
C TYR A 98 5.78 -2.67 18.55
N LEU A 99 5.22 -3.66 19.26
CA LEU A 99 5.10 -5.03 18.76
C LEU A 99 4.03 -5.13 17.66
N LEU A 100 2.82 -4.62 17.92
CA LEU A 100 1.69 -4.68 17.01
C LEU A 100 2.01 -4.03 15.68
N GLN A 101 2.66 -2.86 15.65
CA GLN A 101 3.06 -2.19 14.41
C GLN A 101 3.94 -3.08 13.51
N ARG A 102 4.80 -3.91 14.09
CA ARG A 102 5.69 -4.82 13.33
C ARG A 102 4.96 -6.05 12.86
N VAL A 103 4.15 -6.64 13.74
CA VAL A 103 3.34 -7.81 13.39
C VAL A 103 2.35 -7.47 12.27
N THR A 104 1.62 -6.36 12.40
CA THR A 104 0.70 -5.91 11.35
C THR A 104 1.44 -5.45 10.10
N GLY A 105 2.63 -4.85 10.24
CA GLY A 105 3.50 -4.52 9.11
C GLY A 105 3.91 -5.75 8.29
N MET A 106 4.32 -6.84 8.95
CA MET A 106 4.67 -8.10 8.27
C MET A 106 3.46 -8.79 7.66
N PHE A 107 2.31 -8.78 8.35
CA PHE A 107 1.06 -9.26 7.79
C PHE A 107 0.68 -8.47 6.52
N LEU A 108 0.71 -7.14 6.59
CA LEU A 108 0.40 -6.26 5.47
C LEU A 108 1.38 -6.44 4.32
N PHE A 109 2.66 -6.71 4.57
CA PHE A 109 3.63 -7.01 3.52
C PHE A 109 3.17 -8.19 2.65
N VAL A 110 2.82 -9.32 3.28
CA VAL A 110 2.35 -10.53 2.59
C VAL A 110 1.00 -10.28 1.93
N PHE A 111 0.06 -9.64 2.64
CA PHE A 111 -1.26 -9.31 2.12
C PHE A 111 -1.18 -8.40 0.89
N ILE A 112 -0.38 -7.32 0.94
CA ILE A 112 -0.23 -6.36 -0.16
C ILE A 112 0.42 -7.03 -1.37
N LEU A 113 1.40 -7.92 -1.16
CA LEU A 113 2.01 -8.68 -2.25
C LEU A 113 0.95 -9.54 -2.97
N PHE A 114 0.17 -10.31 -2.21
CA PHE A 114 -0.95 -11.08 -2.76
C PHE A 114 -1.99 -10.17 -3.45
N HIS A 115 -2.42 -9.11 -2.77
CA HIS A 115 -3.42 -8.16 -3.24
C HIS A 115 -3.02 -7.54 -4.58
N LEU A 116 -1.77 -7.08 -4.69
CA LEU A 116 -1.24 -6.47 -5.90
C LEU A 116 -1.12 -7.49 -7.04
N LEU A 117 -0.51 -8.65 -6.78
CA LEU A 117 -0.30 -9.67 -7.80
C LEU A 117 -1.62 -10.20 -8.38
N ASN A 118 -2.65 -10.32 -7.57
CA ASN A 118 -3.94 -10.82 -8.04
C ASN A 118 -4.84 -9.73 -8.60
N LEU A 119 -5.12 -8.67 -7.85
CA LEU A 119 -6.11 -7.68 -8.28
C LEU A 119 -5.59 -6.79 -9.40
N ARG A 120 -4.27 -6.52 -9.45
CA ARG A 120 -3.69 -5.72 -10.54
C ARG A 120 -3.23 -6.57 -11.72
N PHE A 121 -2.55 -7.69 -11.44
CA PHE A 121 -1.88 -8.48 -12.48
C PHE A 121 -2.55 -9.82 -12.81
N GLY A 122 -3.60 -10.22 -12.09
CA GLY A 122 -4.35 -11.44 -12.37
C GLY A 122 -3.52 -12.73 -12.26
N LEU A 123 -2.55 -12.77 -11.34
CA LEU A 123 -1.55 -13.86 -11.30
C LEU A 123 -2.16 -15.24 -11.01
N ILE A 124 -3.18 -15.34 -10.14
CA ILE A 124 -3.82 -16.61 -9.80
C ILE A 124 -5.07 -16.83 -10.68
N PRO A 125 -5.12 -17.90 -11.48
CA PRO A 125 -6.29 -18.23 -12.30
C PRO A 125 -7.55 -18.44 -11.44
N GLY A 126 -8.68 -17.89 -11.89
CA GLY A 126 -9.99 -18.06 -11.25
C GLY A 126 -10.30 -17.13 -10.07
N LEU A 127 -9.33 -16.34 -9.58
CA LEU A 127 -9.57 -15.31 -8.55
C LEU A 127 -9.86 -13.92 -9.14
N THR A 128 -9.42 -13.66 -10.36
CA THR A 128 -9.65 -12.41 -11.08
C THR A 128 -9.83 -12.75 -12.55
N GLU A 129 -10.94 -12.34 -13.14
CA GLU A 129 -11.23 -12.66 -14.55
C GLU A 129 -10.43 -11.79 -15.52
N VAL A 130 -10.18 -10.53 -15.13
CA VAL A 130 -9.46 -9.55 -15.96
C VAL A 130 -8.42 -8.81 -15.12
N ALA A 131 -7.14 -8.90 -15.51
CA ALA A 131 -6.08 -8.13 -14.89
C ALA A 131 -6.25 -6.63 -15.18
N VAL A 132 -6.31 -5.80 -14.13
CA VAL A 132 -6.52 -4.35 -14.27
C VAL A 132 -5.36 -3.66 -15.00
N ALA A 133 -4.12 -4.14 -14.85
CA ALA A 133 -2.97 -3.59 -15.54
C ALA A 133 -3.16 -3.67 -17.07
N GLY A 134 -3.34 -2.51 -17.70
CA GLY A 134 -3.54 -2.39 -19.14
C GLY A 134 -4.92 -2.82 -19.66
N ASN A 135 -5.85 -3.24 -18.80
CA ASN A 135 -7.22 -3.63 -19.18
C ASN A 135 -8.28 -3.08 -18.21
N ALA A 136 -8.05 -1.91 -17.63
CA ALA A 136 -8.97 -1.35 -16.64
C ALA A 136 -10.37 -1.05 -17.21
N ASP A 137 -10.43 -0.68 -18.48
CA ASP A 137 -11.65 -0.53 -19.27
C ASP A 137 -12.46 -1.82 -19.38
N LYS A 138 -11.79 -2.98 -19.46
CA LYS A 138 -12.45 -4.29 -19.47
C LYS A 138 -12.80 -4.76 -18.06
N ALA A 139 -11.95 -4.44 -17.07
CA ALA A 139 -12.15 -4.85 -15.68
C ALA A 139 -13.31 -4.08 -15.01
N TYR A 140 -13.52 -2.82 -15.39
CA TYR A 140 -14.52 -1.91 -14.80
C TYR A 140 -15.41 -1.24 -15.85
N GLY A 141 -15.51 -1.85 -17.03
CA GLY A 141 -16.42 -1.42 -18.08
C GLY A 141 -17.89 -1.54 -17.64
N ASP A 142 -18.79 -0.89 -18.39
CA ASP A 142 -20.22 -0.95 -18.11
C ASP A 142 -20.66 -2.44 -18.23
N ARG A 143 -20.81 -3.13 -17.10
CA ARG A 143 -21.31 -4.52 -16.99
C ARG A 143 -22.82 -4.58 -17.28
N ARG A 144 -23.26 -3.81 -18.28
CA ARG A 144 -24.61 -3.78 -18.83
C ARG A 144 -24.63 -4.59 -20.11
N GLU A 145 -24.30 -5.87 -19.98
CA GLU A 145 -24.81 -6.97 -20.81
C GLU A 145 -25.16 -8.13 -19.88
#